data_AF-A0A7W4WBV6-F1
#
_entry.id   AF-A0A7W4WBV6-F1
#
_cell.length_a   1.000
_cell.length_b   1.000
_cell.length_c   1.000
_cell.angle_alpha   90.00
_cell.angle_beta   90.00
_cell.angle_gamma   90.00
#
_symmetry.space_group_name_H-M   'P 1'
#
loop_
_entity.id
_entity.type
_entity.pdbx_description
1 polymer ?
#
loop_
_entity_poly.entity_id
_entity_poly.type
_entity_poly.pdbx_seq_one_letter_code
_entity_poly.pdbx_strand_id
1 'polypeptide(L)'
;MAQSIEKGDIYFFYRPKVNKEKITGIGDIQRFHLVLVPEGQEKARLFIVGKKRLPEIAKGKSRSTTREWMMNELTDKPEKIGEEFKPLKYTTKTRGKQDQGEAIPVGEGRYALFEREDSTRLGYKLSRPSKPGKAQKELGILPEASFVISVRNPEVKVRGFPESEPGYPKKLQKKFADERWIDVDDPKLLNYESAQLVLIGAHDTLEKADVKITGKPNLFKKLGLKSADWPTDALEKGKFAKPQFNVEAKSPEGDRGKGGRRGGAKATKTGSAAGIARSLKGVDFPKDHDGLVKYAKSHDAPDEVVEVLEELPKGPFRNMAEVQRALGEVR
;
A
#
# COMPACT_ATOMS: atom_id res chain seq x y z
N MET A 1 -12.63 21.76 -21.65
CA MET A 1 -12.89 20.46 -21.00
C MET A 1 -11.64 19.63 -21.13
N ALA A 2 -11.04 19.22 -20.01
CA ALA A 2 -9.92 18.28 -20.03
C ALA A 2 -10.37 16.96 -20.65
N GLN A 3 -9.56 16.38 -21.54
CA GLN A 3 -9.86 15.09 -22.15
C GLN A 3 -9.73 14.00 -21.09
N SER A 4 -10.85 13.34 -20.75
CA SER A 4 -10.81 12.21 -19.83
C SER A 4 -10.30 10.96 -20.55
N ILE A 5 -9.26 10.36 -20.00
CA ILE A 5 -8.63 9.12 -20.48
C ILE A 5 -9.45 7.91 -20.02
N GLU A 6 -9.93 7.94 -18.76
CA GLU A 6 -10.75 6.88 -18.18
C GLU A 6 -11.64 7.46 -17.07
N LYS A 7 -12.81 6.88 -16.83
CA LYS A 7 -13.66 7.19 -15.67
C LYS A 7 -14.18 5.89 -15.06
N GLY A 8 -14.61 5.95 -13.80
CA GLY A 8 -15.20 4.78 -13.15
C GLY A 8 -15.48 4.98 -11.67
N ASP A 9 -15.67 3.86 -10.97
CA ASP A 9 -15.87 3.86 -9.53
C ASP A 9 -14.54 3.69 -8.81
N ILE A 10 -14.37 4.36 -7.67
CA ILE A 10 -13.20 4.23 -6.79
C ILE A 10 -13.65 3.85 -5.39
N TYR A 11 -12.98 2.84 -4.83
CA TYR A 11 -13.24 2.36 -3.49
C TYR A 11 -11.97 2.33 -2.67
N PHE A 12 -12.08 2.67 -1.39
CA PHE A 12 -10.98 2.62 -0.44
C PHE A 12 -11.29 1.60 0.64
N PHE A 13 -10.33 0.74 0.95
CA PHE A 13 -10.43 -0.25 2.02
C PHE A 13 -9.18 -0.25 2.88
N TYR A 14 -9.29 -0.59 4.16
CA TYR A 14 -8.13 -0.93 4.97
C TYR A 14 -8.28 -2.34 5.55
N ARG A 15 -7.19 -3.10 5.60
CA ARG A 15 -7.16 -4.41 6.26
C ARG A 15 -6.43 -4.29 7.60
N PRO A 16 -7.02 -4.74 8.71
CA PRO A 16 -6.36 -4.73 10.01
C PRO A 16 -5.15 -5.67 10.04
N LYS A 17 -4.26 -5.43 11.02
CA LYS A 17 -3.23 -6.40 11.41
C LYS A 17 -3.84 -7.71 11.88
N VAL A 18 -3.07 -8.78 11.73
CA VAL A 18 -3.38 -10.12 12.24
C VAL A 18 -3.69 -10.06 13.74
N ASN A 19 -4.71 -10.78 14.18
CA ASN A 19 -5.20 -10.87 15.56
C ASN A 19 -5.54 -9.49 16.17
N LYS A 20 -5.91 -8.50 15.35
CA LYS A 20 -6.27 -7.16 15.82
C LYS A 20 -7.79 -6.97 15.80
N GLU A 21 -8.37 -6.84 17.00
CA GLU A 21 -9.81 -6.67 17.17
C GLU A 21 -10.25 -5.19 17.10
N LYS A 22 -9.43 -4.28 17.63
CA LYS A 22 -9.72 -2.84 17.70
C LYS A 22 -8.71 -2.06 16.88
N ILE A 23 -9.22 -1.19 16.00
CA ILE A 23 -8.40 -0.33 15.14
C ILE A 23 -8.56 1.10 15.68
N THR A 24 -7.48 1.66 16.22
CA THR A 24 -7.50 3.03 16.76
C THR A 24 -6.80 4.04 15.86
N GLY A 25 -5.97 3.55 14.93
CA GLY A 25 -5.33 4.33 13.90
C GLY A 25 -4.46 3.54 12.90
N ILE A 26 -3.68 4.26 12.09
CA ILE A 26 -2.85 3.72 11.01
C ILE A 26 -1.87 2.61 11.43
N GLY A 27 -1.40 2.65 12.69
CA GLY A 27 -0.51 1.65 13.27
C GLY A 27 -1.14 0.25 13.38
N ASP A 28 -2.47 0.17 13.45
CA ASP A 28 -3.24 -1.08 13.52
C ASP A 28 -3.62 -1.64 12.15
N ILE A 29 -3.33 -0.89 11.09
CA ILE A 29 -3.63 -1.27 9.71
C ILE A 29 -2.45 -2.05 9.15
N GLN A 30 -2.73 -3.18 8.50
CA GLN A 30 -1.73 -3.94 7.76
C GLN A 30 -1.58 -3.41 6.34
N ARG A 31 -2.70 -3.20 5.63
CA ARG A 31 -2.72 -2.72 4.25
C ARG A 31 -3.82 -1.68 4.06
N PHE A 32 -3.51 -0.69 3.24
CA PHE A 32 -4.48 0.25 2.70
C PHE A 32 -4.62 -0.03 1.21
N HIS A 33 -5.86 -0.13 0.75
CA HIS A 33 -6.23 -0.55 -0.58
C HIS A 33 -7.03 0.53 -1.30
N LEU A 34 -6.75 0.68 -2.59
CA LEU A 34 -7.49 1.51 -3.52
C LEU A 34 -7.96 0.60 -4.66
N VAL A 35 -9.25 0.60 -4.95
CA VAL A 35 -9.85 -0.16 -6.04
C VAL A 35 -10.34 0.82 -7.10
N LEU A 36 -9.94 0.61 -8.36
CA LEU A 36 -10.50 1.31 -9.51
C LEU A 36 -11.34 0.34 -10.33
N VAL A 37 -12.59 0.70 -10.61
CA VAL A 37 -13.47 -0.06 -11.51
C VAL A 37 -13.81 0.80 -12.71
N PRO A 38 -13.07 0.66 -13.83
CA PRO A 38 -13.33 1.44 -15.04
C PRO A 38 -14.75 1.23 -15.56
N GLU A 39 -15.39 2.32 -15.98
CA GLU A 39 -16.70 2.29 -16.61
C GLU A 39 -16.62 1.61 -17.98
N GLY A 40 -17.64 0.81 -18.33
CA GLY A 40 -17.67 0.05 -19.58
C GLY A 40 -16.68 -1.11 -19.68
N GLN A 41 -15.99 -1.48 -18.58
CA GLN A 41 -15.09 -2.63 -18.54
C GLN A 41 -15.57 -3.68 -17.53
N GLU A 42 -15.34 -4.96 -17.84
CA GLU A 42 -15.62 -6.10 -16.96
C GLU A 42 -14.46 -6.41 -16.00
N LYS A 43 -13.61 -5.42 -15.72
CA LYS A 43 -12.45 -5.58 -14.84
C LYS A 43 -12.41 -4.48 -13.78
N ALA A 44 -11.67 -4.75 -12.74
CA ALA A 44 -11.29 -3.81 -11.71
C ALA A 44 -9.81 -3.99 -11.37
N ARG A 45 -9.22 -2.99 -10.75
CA ARG A 45 -7.82 -2.96 -10.36
C ARG A 45 -7.74 -2.77 -8.86
N LEU A 46 -7.13 -3.71 -8.14
CA LEU A 46 -6.82 -3.61 -6.73
C LEU A 46 -5.39 -3.12 -6.58
N PHE A 47 -5.22 -2.01 -5.88
CA PHE A 47 -3.91 -1.45 -5.55
C PHE A 47 -3.66 -1.50 -4.05
N ILE A 48 -2.42 -1.81 -3.66
CA ILE A 48 -1.89 -1.50 -2.33
C ILE A 48 -1.30 -0.10 -2.38
N VAL A 49 -1.67 0.74 -1.41
CA VAL A 49 -1.09 2.07 -1.22
C VAL A 49 0.02 1.98 -0.16
N GLY A 50 1.22 2.42 -0.55
CA GLY A 50 2.40 2.53 0.30
C GLY A 50 2.16 3.45 1.50
N LYS A 51 2.91 3.21 2.59
CA LYS A 51 2.78 3.92 3.88
C LYS A 51 1.37 3.98 4.50
N LYS A 52 0.40 3.27 3.91
CA LYS A 52 -1.00 3.14 4.38
C LYS A 52 -1.78 4.46 4.39
N ARG A 53 -1.40 5.44 3.58
CA ARG A 53 -2.10 6.73 3.44
C ARG A 53 -1.89 7.33 2.04
N LEU A 54 -2.84 8.14 1.58
CA LEU A 54 -2.66 8.96 0.38
C LEU A 54 -1.67 10.11 0.64
N PRO A 55 -1.00 10.64 -0.39
CA PRO A 55 -0.12 11.79 -0.25
C PRO A 55 -0.87 12.99 0.32
N GLU A 56 -0.22 13.74 1.20
CA GLU A 56 -0.76 15.03 1.66
C GLU A 56 -0.81 16.03 0.50
N ILE A 57 -1.83 16.88 0.50
CA ILE A 57 -1.98 17.98 -0.45
C ILE A 57 -1.80 19.28 0.32
N ALA A 58 -0.73 20.01 0.01
CA ALA A 58 -0.47 21.30 0.65
C ALA A 58 -1.45 22.35 0.13
N LYS A 59 -2.36 22.80 1.00
CA LYS A 59 -3.34 23.85 0.66
C LYS A 59 -2.65 25.11 0.14
N GLY A 60 -3.17 25.64 -0.96
CA GLY A 60 -2.66 26.88 -1.58
C GLY A 60 -1.30 26.75 -2.28
N LYS A 61 -0.67 25.57 -2.30
CA LYS A 61 0.55 25.32 -3.08
C LYS A 61 0.19 24.62 -4.39
N SER A 62 0.87 25.00 -5.47
CA SER A 62 0.68 24.40 -6.80
C SER A 62 1.24 22.98 -6.90
N ARG A 63 2.14 22.58 -5.98
CA ARG A 63 2.76 21.25 -5.95
C ARG A 63 2.95 20.79 -4.50
N SER A 64 2.43 19.60 -4.16
CA SER A 64 2.79 18.93 -2.91
C SER A 64 4.17 18.28 -3.05
N THR A 65 4.96 18.30 -1.98
CA THR A 65 6.24 17.58 -1.90
C THR A 65 6.08 16.14 -1.43
N THR A 66 4.90 15.77 -0.93
CA THR A 66 4.62 14.41 -0.47
C THR A 66 4.28 13.51 -1.65
N ARG A 67 5.01 12.40 -1.73
CA ARG A 67 4.80 11.33 -2.71
C ARG A 67 4.56 10.03 -1.98
N GLU A 68 3.63 9.24 -2.49
CA GLU A 68 3.40 7.87 -2.04
C GLU A 68 3.36 6.95 -3.24
N TRP A 69 3.82 5.72 -3.05
CA TRP A 69 3.75 4.72 -4.10
C TRP A 69 2.48 3.89 -3.98
N MET A 70 2.02 3.34 -5.08
CA MET A 70 0.99 2.30 -5.12
C MET A 70 1.44 1.17 -6.03
N MET A 71 0.95 -0.04 -5.79
CA MET A 71 1.26 -1.21 -6.60
C MET A 71 0.00 -2.00 -6.89
N ASN A 72 -0.19 -2.39 -8.14
CA ASN A 72 -1.29 -3.27 -8.54
C ASN A 72 -1.08 -4.65 -7.90
N GLU A 73 -2.01 -5.08 -7.07
CA GLU A 73 -2.00 -6.41 -6.44
C GLU A 73 -2.81 -7.42 -7.27
N LEU A 74 -3.89 -6.98 -7.92
CA LEU A 74 -4.75 -7.83 -8.75
C LEU A 74 -5.48 -7.00 -9.81
N THR A 75 -5.57 -7.51 -11.03
CA THR A 75 -6.49 -7.01 -12.07
C THR A 75 -7.36 -8.15 -12.59
N ASP A 76 -8.63 -8.13 -12.22
CA ASP A 76 -9.59 -9.19 -12.54
C ASP A 76 -11.01 -8.64 -12.49
N LYS A 77 -12.03 -9.49 -12.61
CA LYS A 77 -13.43 -9.12 -12.43
C LYS A 77 -13.68 -8.50 -11.05
N PRO A 78 -14.56 -7.49 -10.94
CA PRO A 78 -14.87 -6.84 -9.67
C PRO A 78 -15.20 -7.80 -8.51
N GLU A 79 -15.91 -8.89 -8.79
CA GLU A 79 -16.29 -9.89 -7.78
C GLU A 79 -15.07 -10.65 -7.24
N LYS A 80 -14.05 -10.91 -8.09
CA LYS A 80 -12.79 -11.53 -7.66
C LYS A 80 -12.02 -10.63 -6.70
N ILE A 81 -12.09 -9.31 -6.88
CA ILE A 81 -11.54 -8.35 -5.91
C ILE A 81 -12.32 -8.41 -4.59
N GLY A 82 -13.64 -8.57 -4.63
CA GLY A 82 -14.45 -8.79 -3.42
C GLY A 82 -13.99 -10.00 -2.60
N GLU A 83 -13.65 -11.11 -3.28
CA GLU A 83 -13.08 -12.31 -2.65
C GLU A 83 -11.72 -12.04 -1.98
N GLU A 84 -10.91 -11.11 -2.48
CA GLU A 84 -9.68 -10.66 -1.84
C GLU A 84 -9.89 -9.91 -0.53
N PHE A 85 -11.11 -9.44 -0.26
CA PHE A 85 -11.42 -8.69 0.96
C PHE A 85 -11.97 -9.56 2.09
N LYS A 86 -12.27 -10.83 1.86
CA LYS A 86 -12.72 -11.77 2.91
C LYS A 86 -11.68 -11.93 4.04
N PRO A 87 -12.10 -12.36 5.25
CA PRO A 87 -11.18 -12.68 6.34
C PRO A 87 -10.25 -13.82 5.94
N LEU A 88 -9.08 -13.89 6.58
CA LEU A 88 -8.13 -14.97 6.39
C LEU A 88 -7.94 -15.73 7.71
N LYS A 89 -7.85 -17.06 7.63
CA LYS A 89 -7.43 -17.91 8.75
C LYS A 89 -6.30 -18.82 8.30
N TYR A 90 -5.22 -18.87 9.06
CA TYR A 90 -4.07 -19.72 8.74
C TYR A 90 -3.25 -20.08 9.96
N THR A 91 -2.49 -21.16 9.90
CA THR A 91 -1.60 -21.59 10.98
C THR A 91 -0.15 -21.25 10.64
N THR A 92 0.58 -20.70 11.59
CA THR A 92 2.03 -20.47 11.50
C THR A 92 2.77 -21.43 12.42
N LYS A 93 4.00 -21.80 12.04
CA LYS A 93 4.83 -22.71 12.84
C LYS A 93 5.22 -22.11 14.21
N THR A 94 5.33 -20.80 14.29
CA THR A 94 5.85 -20.09 15.46
C THR A 94 4.76 -19.54 16.38
N ARG A 95 3.60 -19.16 15.83
CA ARG A 95 2.53 -18.48 16.59
C ARG A 95 1.19 -19.21 16.53
N GLY A 96 1.16 -20.44 15.99
CA GLY A 96 -0.06 -21.24 15.89
C GLY A 96 -1.10 -20.62 14.96
N LYS A 97 -2.39 -20.81 15.26
CA LYS A 97 -3.51 -20.26 14.48
C LYS A 97 -3.48 -18.73 14.49
N GLN A 98 -3.72 -18.14 13.34
CA GLN A 98 -3.71 -16.70 13.08
C GLN A 98 -4.99 -16.35 12.35
N ASP A 99 -5.69 -15.34 12.87
CA ASP A 99 -6.91 -14.80 12.30
C ASP A 99 -6.65 -13.38 11.81
N GLN A 100 -7.03 -13.10 10.57
CA GLN A 100 -6.96 -11.77 10.01
C GLN A 100 -8.34 -11.34 9.52
N GLY A 101 -8.84 -10.24 10.08
CA GLY A 101 -10.13 -9.67 9.70
C GLY A 101 -10.21 -9.29 8.23
N GLU A 102 -11.44 -9.22 7.72
CA GLU A 102 -11.78 -8.70 6.40
C GLU A 102 -11.22 -7.29 6.15
N ALA A 103 -11.06 -6.92 4.88
CA ALA A 103 -10.74 -5.55 4.52
C ALA A 103 -12.00 -4.68 4.65
N ILE A 104 -11.92 -3.58 5.38
CA ILE A 104 -13.06 -2.75 5.76
C ILE A 104 -13.18 -1.55 4.81
N PRO A 105 -14.35 -1.31 4.18
CA PRO A 105 -14.57 -0.17 3.30
C PRO A 105 -14.54 1.13 4.09
N VAL A 106 -13.79 2.11 3.58
CA VAL A 106 -13.58 3.41 4.23
C VAL A 106 -13.84 4.57 3.27
N GLY A 107 -14.10 4.31 2.00
CA GLY A 107 -14.51 5.34 1.06
C GLY A 107 -15.09 4.74 -0.21
N GLU A 108 -16.07 5.44 -0.77
CA GLU A 108 -16.71 5.12 -2.03
C GLU A 108 -16.89 6.41 -2.82
N GLY A 109 -16.52 6.41 -4.09
CA GLY A 109 -16.63 7.56 -4.95
C GLY A 109 -16.55 7.21 -6.42
N ARG A 110 -16.43 8.26 -7.24
CA ARG A 110 -16.18 8.16 -8.68
C ARG A 110 -14.84 8.81 -8.97
N TYR A 111 -14.12 8.29 -9.96
CA TYR A 111 -12.84 8.82 -10.39
C TYR A 111 -12.82 9.16 -11.87
N ALA A 112 -11.83 9.97 -12.25
CA ALA A 112 -11.40 10.18 -13.61
C ALA A 112 -9.87 10.18 -13.69
N LEU A 113 -9.34 9.55 -14.74
CA LEU A 113 -8.00 9.81 -15.26
C LEU A 113 -8.12 10.86 -16.37
N PHE A 114 -7.34 11.91 -16.30
CA PHE A 114 -7.38 13.01 -17.27
C PHE A 114 -6.03 13.70 -17.37
N GLU A 115 -5.76 14.28 -18.52
CA GLU A 115 -4.52 15.03 -18.77
C GLU A 115 -4.66 16.47 -18.27
N ARG A 116 -3.61 16.98 -17.62
CA ARG A 116 -3.52 18.39 -17.22
C ARG A 116 -2.10 18.83 -16.94
N GLU A 117 -1.72 19.99 -17.47
CA GLU A 117 -0.38 20.59 -17.29
C GLU A 117 0.71 19.53 -17.60
N ASP A 118 0.60 18.90 -18.76
CA ASP A 118 1.54 17.89 -19.27
C ASP A 118 1.79 16.73 -18.31
N SER A 119 0.76 16.33 -17.55
CA SER A 119 0.80 15.19 -16.66
C SER A 119 -0.55 14.51 -16.56
N THR A 120 -0.57 13.21 -16.28
CA THR A 120 -1.83 12.53 -15.99
C THR A 120 -2.26 12.73 -14.53
N ARG A 121 -3.55 13.02 -14.32
CA ARG A 121 -4.15 13.19 -13.01
C ARG A 121 -5.12 12.05 -12.70
N LEU A 122 -5.05 11.52 -11.48
CA LEU A 122 -6.12 10.74 -10.86
C LEU A 122 -6.94 11.69 -9.98
N GLY A 123 -8.12 12.07 -10.44
CA GLY A 123 -9.10 12.83 -9.66
C GLY A 123 -10.22 11.96 -9.14
N TYR A 124 -10.71 12.21 -7.93
CA TYR A 124 -11.89 11.54 -7.40
C TYR A 124 -12.80 12.47 -6.59
N LYS A 125 -14.06 12.05 -6.47
CA LYS A 125 -15.06 12.65 -5.59
C LYS A 125 -15.79 11.57 -4.81
N LEU A 126 -15.81 11.68 -3.49
CA LEU A 126 -16.50 10.74 -2.62
C LEU A 126 -18.02 10.92 -2.72
N SER A 127 -18.71 9.78 -2.70
CA SER A 127 -20.14 9.66 -2.41
C SER A 127 -20.37 9.22 -0.97
N ARG A 128 -19.51 8.35 -0.42
CA ARG A 128 -19.58 7.90 0.98
C ARG A 128 -18.18 7.81 1.63
N PRO A 129 -18.02 8.25 2.89
CA PRO A 129 -18.98 9.08 3.63
C PRO A 129 -19.15 10.45 2.96
N SER A 130 -20.29 11.10 3.17
CA SER A 130 -20.52 12.47 2.68
C SER A 130 -19.53 13.47 3.29
N LYS A 131 -19.10 13.22 4.53
CA LYS A 131 -18.08 13.99 5.23
C LYS A 131 -17.01 13.06 5.80
N PRO A 132 -15.75 13.16 5.35
CA PRO A 132 -14.63 12.40 5.91
C PRO A 132 -14.50 12.56 7.44
N GLY A 133 -14.49 11.42 8.14
CA GLY A 133 -14.31 11.34 9.59
C GLY A 133 -12.88 11.01 9.99
N LYS A 134 -12.70 10.49 11.21
CA LYS A 134 -11.39 10.11 11.76
C LYS A 134 -10.66 9.10 10.85
N ALA A 135 -11.35 8.05 10.40
CA ALA A 135 -10.72 6.99 9.61
C ALA A 135 -10.19 7.51 8.27
N GLN A 136 -10.99 8.31 7.55
CA GLN A 136 -10.59 8.91 6.28
C GLN A 136 -9.42 9.89 6.45
N LYS A 137 -9.47 10.75 7.48
CA LYS A 137 -8.42 11.73 7.76
C LYS A 137 -7.06 11.06 8.02
N GLU A 138 -7.02 10.00 8.81
CA GLU A 138 -5.77 9.27 9.06
C GLU A 138 -5.20 8.59 7.81
N LEU A 139 -6.07 8.18 6.88
CA LEU A 139 -5.69 7.57 5.60
C LEU A 139 -5.41 8.59 4.49
N GLY A 140 -5.53 9.89 4.76
CA GLY A 140 -5.34 10.96 3.77
C GLY A 140 -6.47 11.05 2.73
N ILE A 141 -7.65 10.50 3.02
CA ILE A 141 -8.81 10.54 2.12
C ILE A 141 -9.57 11.86 2.34
N LEU A 142 -9.65 12.67 1.28
CA LEU A 142 -10.35 13.95 1.22
C LEU A 142 -11.75 13.77 0.58
N PRO A 143 -12.67 14.75 0.71
CA PRO A 143 -13.99 14.66 0.07
C PRO A 143 -13.89 14.57 -1.46
N GLU A 144 -12.95 15.32 -2.02
CA GLU A 144 -12.50 15.26 -3.40
C GLU A 144 -11.03 15.64 -3.44
N ALA A 145 -10.29 15.15 -4.42
CA ALA A 145 -8.89 15.51 -4.64
C ALA A 145 -8.41 15.06 -6.02
N SER A 146 -7.27 15.61 -6.44
CA SER A 146 -6.50 15.13 -7.57
C SER A 146 -5.04 14.88 -7.20
N PHE A 147 -4.45 13.86 -7.82
CA PHE A 147 -3.05 13.50 -7.70
C PHE A 147 -2.43 13.41 -9.09
N VAL A 148 -1.18 13.84 -9.24
CA VAL A 148 -0.37 13.39 -10.39
C VAL A 148 -0.15 11.89 -10.22
N ILE A 149 -0.39 11.12 -11.28
CA ILE A 149 -0.20 9.67 -11.31
C ILE A 149 0.74 9.31 -12.46
N SER A 150 1.83 8.59 -12.13
CA SER A 150 2.80 8.15 -13.13
C SER A 150 3.20 6.69 -12.88
N VAL A 151 3.42 5.95 -13.94
CA VAL A 151 3.81 4.53 -13.91
C VAL A 151 5.33 4.44 -13.86
N ARG A 152 5.86 3.66 -12.92
CA ARG A 152 7.29 3.37 -12.83
C ARG A 152 7.71 2.49 -14.00
N ASN A 153 8.85 2.82 -14.60
CA ASN A 153 9.55 1.89 -15.48
C ASN A 153 10.14 0.73 -14.66
N PRO A 154 9.75 -0.53 -14.91
CA PRO A 154 10.26 -1.67 -14.15
C PRO A 154 11.76 -1.92 -14.37
N GLU A 155 12.32 -1.53 -15.52
CA GLU A 155 13.73 -1.74 -15.85
C GLU A 155 14.67 -0.79 -15.10
N VAL A 156 14.14 0.31 -14.56
CA VAL A 156 14.92 1.30 -13.79
C VAL A 156 14.83 0.99 -12.30
N LYS A 157 15.96 0.70 -11.66
CA LYS A 157 16.04 0.47 -10.21
C LYS A 157 15.80 1.77 -9.44
N VAL A 158 14.77 1.78 -8.60
CA VAL A 158 14.42 2.91 -7.73
C VAL A 158 14.28 2.39 -6.29
N ARG A 159 14.94 3.07 -5.34
CA ARG A 159 14.85 2.76 -3.90
C ARG A 159 13.45 3.04 -3.35
N GLY A 160 13.04 2.31 -2.33
CA GLY A 160 11.78 2.54 -1.60
C GLY A 160 10.53 1.94 -2.24
N PHE A 161 10.69 1.13 -3.29
CA PHE A 161 9.62 0.40 -3.95
C PHE A 161 9.76 -1.12 -3.73
N PRO A 162 8.66 -1.88 -3.85
CA PRO A 162 8.73 -3.34 -3.91
C PRO A 162 9.64 -3.83 -5.04
N GLU A 163 10.18 -5.03 -4.89
CA GLU A 163 11.03 -5.66 -5.91
C GLU A 163 10.24 -6.38 -7.00
N SER A 164 8.95 -6.61 -6.81
CA SER A 164 8.11 -7.27 -7.81
C SER A 164 7.88 -6.34 -9.00
N GLU A 165 8.00 -6.91 -10.21
CA GLU A 165 7.88 -6.18 -11.46
C GLU A 165 6.69 -6.72 -12.28
N PRO A 166 5.98 -5.84 -13.02
CA PRO A 166 4.90 -6.23 -13.91
C PRO A 166 5.41 -6.99 -15.14
N GLY A 167 4.66 -8.01 -15.56
CA GLY A 167 4.88 -8.73 -16.80
C GLY A 167 4.37 -7.97 -18.03
N TYR A 168 4.88 -6.76 -18.30
CA TYR A 168 4.43 -5.99 -19.46
C TYR A 168 4.80 -6.67 -20.79
N PRO A 169 3.88 -6.72 -21.78
CA PRO A 169 4.24 -7.13 -23.13
C PRO A 169 5.20 -6.10 -23.75
N LYS A 170 6.06 -6.55 -24.67
CA LYS A 170 7.07 -5.71 -25.34
C LYS A 170 6.51 -4.38 -25.88
N LYS A 171 5.27 -4.37 -26.37
CA LYS A 171 4.62 -3.14 -26.88
C LYS A 171 4.42 -2.08 -25.79
N LEU A 172 4.01 -2.50 -24.57
CA LEU A 172 3.86 -1.58 -23.45
C LEU A 172 5.22 -1.24 -22.84
N GLN A 173 6.15 -2.21 -22.74
CA GLN A 173 7.51 -1.94 -22.24
C GLN A 173 8.23 -0.87 -23.07
N LYS A 174 8.07 -0.88 -24.41
CA LYS A 174 8.64 0.14 -25.30
C LYS A 174 8.15 1.57 -25.03
N LYS A 175 7.00 1.77 -24.38
CA LYS A 175 6.49 3.11 -24.05
C LYS A 175 7.37 3.83 -23.02
N PHE A 176 8.09 3.09 -22.17
CA PHE A 176 8.92 3.68 -21.13
C PHE A 176 10.21 4.30 -21.69
N ALA A 177 10.71 3.83 -22.85
CA ALA A 177 12.02 4.20 -23.37
C ALA A 177 13.08 4.19 -22.23
N ASP A 178 13.85 5.26 -22.07
CA ASP A 178 14.82 5.42 -20.99
C ASP A 178 14.26 6.18 -19.77
N GLU A 179 12.97 6.52 -19.80
CA GLU A 179 12.33 7.30 -18.75
C GLU A 179 12.10 6.46 -17.49
N ARG A 180 12.34 7.08 -16.33
CA ARG A 180 12.11 6.43 -15.03
C ARG A 180 10.62 6.29 -14.71
N TRP A 181 9.83 7.25 -15.15
CA TRP A 181 8.39 7.32 -14.96
C TRP A 181 7.76 7.83 -16.25
N ILE A 182 6.57 7.32 -16.58
CA ILE A 182 5.75 7.86 -17.67
C ILE A 182 4.36 8.19 -17.15
N ASP A 183 3.70 9.11 -17.82
CA ASP A 183 2.28 9.40 -17.61
C ASP A 183 1.39 8.20 -17.99
N VAL A 184 0.17 8.18 -17.46
CA VAL A 184 -0.82 7.15 -17.78
C VAL A 184 -1.59 7.55 -19.05
N ASP A 185 -0.88 7.58 -20.18
CA ASP A 185 -1.46 7.85 -21.51
C ASP A 185 -2.34 6.71 -22.04
N ASP A 186 -2.04 5.47 -21.61
CA ASP A 186 -2.78 4.24 -21.91
C ASP A 186 -3.13 3.55 -20.59
N PRO A 187 -4.43 3.52 -20.20
CA PRO A 187 -4.88 2.84 -18.98
C PRO A 187 -4.53 1.34 -18.92
N LYS A 188 -4.13 0.72 -20.03
CA LYS A 188 -3.64 -0.67 -20.02
C LYS A 188 -2.38 -0.84 -19.20
N LEU A 189 -1.54 0.20 -19.06
CA LEU A 189 -0.38 0.18 -18.16
C LEU A 189 -0.79 -0.16 -16.72
N LEU A 190 -2.01 0.19 -16.32
CA LEU A 190 -2.52 -0.06 -14.98
C LEU A 190 -3.04 -1.48 -14.74
N ASN A 191 -3.16 -2.31 -15.78
CA ASN A 191 -3.86 -3.61 -15.72
C ASN A 191 -2.94 -4.80 -15.38
N TYR A 192 -1.68 -4.55 -15.05
CA TYR A 192 -0.70 -5.60 -14.82
C TYR A 192 -0.38 -5.70 -13.34
N GLU A 193 -0.49 -6.90 -12.79
CA GLU A 193 -0.05 -7.18 -11.42
C GLU A 193 1.40 -6.75 -11.24
N SER A 194 1.72 -6.25 -10.04
CA SER A 194 3.00 -5.64 -9.70
C SER A 194 3.34 -4.36 -10.45
N ALA A 195 2.47 -3.80 -11.30
CA ALA A 195 2.66 -2.46 -11.85
C ALA A 195 2.74 -1.44 -10.71
N GLN A 196 3.83 -0.66 -10.69
CA GLN A 196 4.12 0.29 -9.63
C GLN A 196 3.89 1.71 -10.12
N LEU A 197 3.32 2.55 -9.26
CA LEU A 197 3.00 3.93 -9.58
C LEU A 197 3.44 4.84 -8.46
N VAL A 198 3.64 6.11 -8.81
CA VAL A 198 3.80 7.20 -7.85
C VAL A 198 2.57 8.09 -7.90
N LEU A 199 2.09 8.47 -6.74
CA LEU A 199 1.07 9.50 -6.53
C LEU A 199 1.72 10.70 -5.87
N ILE A 200 1.45 11.88 -6.42
CA ILE A 200 1.91 13.16 -5.86
C ILE A 200 0.69 14.05 -5.66
N GLY A 201 0.56 14.65 -4.46
CA GLY A 201 -0.55 15.55 -4.14
C GLY A 201 -0.61 16.75 -5.10
N ALA A 202 -1.76 16.95 -5.75
CA ALA A 202 -1.97 18.10 -6.63
C ALA A 202 -2.95 19.11 -6.04
N HIS A 203 -4.23 18.79 -5.98
CA HIS A 203 -5.27 19.70 -5.50
C HIS A 203 -6.28 18.98 -4.61
N ASP A 204 -6.78 19.66 -3.58
CA ASP A 204 -7.82 19.19 -2.64
C ASP A 204 -9.24 19.53 -3.13
N THR A 205 -9.36 19.98 -4.38
CA THR A 205 -10.63 20.23 -5.07
C THR A 205 -10.51 19.90 -6.55
N LEU A 206 -11.65 19.62 -7.18
CA LEU A 206 -11.77 19.41 -8.62
C LEU A 206 -12.28 20.63 -9.40
N GLU A 207 -12.52 21.78 -8.75
CA GLU A 207 -12.87 23.04 -9.45
C GLU A 207 -11.89 23.38 -10.56
N LYS A 208 -10.61 23.17 -10.24
CA LYS A 208 -9.44 23.16 -11.12
C LYS A 208 -9.67 22.38 -12.40
N ALA A 209 -10.12 21.15 -12.24
CA ALA A 209 -9.78 20.01 -13.09
C ALA A 209 -10.41 20.03 -14.48
N ASP A 210 -11.46 20.82 -14.70
CA ASP A 210 -12.21 20.86 -15.97
C ASP A 210 -12.65 19.46 -16.45
N VAL A 211 -12.97 18.59 -15.48
CA VAL A 211 -13.46 17.22 -15.69
C VAL A 211 -14.75 17.00 -14.91
N LYS A 212 -15.77 16.46 -15.60
CA LYS A 212 -17.04 16.10 -14.95
C LYS A 212 -16.96 14.66 -14.42
N ILE A 213 -17.00 14.54 -13.09
CA ILE A 213 -17.17 13.27 -12.37
C ILE A 213 -18.63 13.17 -11.93
N THR A 214 -19.38 12.26 -12.56
CA THR A 214 -20.82 12.04 -12.32
C THR A 214 -21.09 10.54 -12.15
N GLY A 215 -22.29 10.20 -11.66
CA GLY A 215 -22.71 8.82 -11.41
C GLY A 215 -22.79 8.49 -9.92
N LYS A 216 -23.50 7.40 -9.60
CA LYS A 216 -23.65 6.89 -8.23
C LYS A 216 -22.99 5.51 -8.13
N PRO A 217 -21.82 5.41 -7.47
CA PRO A 217 -21.15 4.13 -7.29
C PRO A 217 -21.97 3.21 -6.37
N ASN A 218 -21.73 1.90 -6.46
CA ASN A 218 -22.35 0.92 -5.57
C ASN A 218 -21.33 -0.19 -5.25
N LEU A 219 -20.49 0.06 -4.25
CA LEU A 219 -19.37 -0.77 -3.81
C LEU A 219 -19.79 -2.21 -3.56
N PHE A 220 -20.84 -2.43 -2.77
CA PHE A 220 -21.26 -3.78 -2.39
C PHE A 220 -21.73 -4.59 -3.60
N LYS A 221 -22.64 -4.02 -4.40
CA LYS A 221 -23.12 -4.68 -5.62
C LYS A 221 -21.98 -4.90 -6.61
N LYS A 222 -21.12 -3.90 -6.82
CA LYS A 222 -20.04 -3.93 -7.82
C LYS A 222 -18.98 -4.97 -7.47
N LEU A 223 -18.67 -5.16 -6.19
CA LEU A 223 -17.64 -6.12 -5.75
C LEU A 223 -18.23 -7.48 -5.34
N GLY A 224 -19.53 -7.73 -5.56
CA GLY A 224 -20.17 -8.98 -5.14
C GLY A 224 -20.20 -9.18 -3.62
N LEU A 225 -20.14 -8.10 -2.84
CA LEU A 225 -20.20 -8.11 -1.39
C LEU A 225 -21.62 -7.85 -0.89
N LYS A 226 -21.94 -8.34 0.31
CA LYS A 226 -23.20 -8.05 0.99
C LYS A 226 -22.95 -7.08 2.13
N SER A 227 -23.63 -5.94 2.14
CA SER A 227 -23.45 -4.91 3.18
C SER A 227 -23.80 -5.42 4.58
N ALA A 228 -24.75 -6.36 4.70
CA ALA A 228 -25.12 -6.97 5.97
C ALA A 228 -23.99 -7.80 6.60
N ASP A 229 -23.10 -8.34 5.77
CA ASP A 229 -22.01 -9.22 6.22
C ASP A 229 -20.69 -8.45 6.44
N TRP A 230 -20.71 -7.13 6.30
CA TRP A 230 -19.49 -6.32 6.23
C TRP A 230 -19.51 -5.13 7.20
N PRO A 231 -18.39 -4.80 7.87
CA PRO A 231 -18.34 -3.62 8.71
C PRO A 231 -18.47 -2.33 7.88
N THR A 232 -19.50 -1.51 8.15
CA THR A 232 -19.77 -0.26 7.41
C THR A 232 -19.49 1.02 8.20
N ASP A 233 -19.17 0.95 9.50
CA ASP A 233 -18.99 2.13 10.35
C ASP A 233 -17.93 3.11 9.80
N ALA A 234 -16.89 2.60 9.14
CA ALA A 234 -15.88 3.43 8.48
C ALA A 234 -16.46 4.17 7.28
N LEU A 235 -17.25 3.51 6.46
CA LEU A 235 -17.90 4.08 5.28
C LEU A 235 -19.05 5.05 5.63
N GLU A 236 -19.79 4.79 6.70
CA GLU A 236 -21.01 5.53 7.06
C GLU A 236 -20.76 6.63 8.10
N LYS A 237 -20.01 6.31 9.16
CA LYS A 237 -19.81 7.19 10.33
C LYS A 237 -18.41 7.82 10.35
N GLY A 238 -17.54 7.42 9.42
CA GLY A 238 -16.17 7.92 9.32
C GLY A 238 -15.28 7.54 10.51
N LYS A 239 -15.61 6.47 11.24
CA LYS A 239 -14.82 5.94 12.38
C LYS A 239 -14.27 4.58 12.02
N PHE A 240 -13.07 4.24 12.50
CA PHE A 240 -12.55 2.89 12.29
C PHE A 240 -13.53 1.84 12.81
N ALA A 241 -13.86 0.88 11.97
CA ALA A 241 -14.71 -0.26 12.31
C ALA A 241 -13.84 -1.44 12.78
N LYS A 242 -14.43 -2.25 13.66
CA LYS A 242 -13.89 -3.55 14.06
C LYS A 242 -14.21 -4.62 13.01
N PRO A 243 -13.35 -5.61 12.79
CA PRO A 243 -13.69 -6.78 11.98
C PRO A 243 -14.81 -7.58 12.67
N GLN A 244 -15.64 -8.23 11.87
CA GLN A 244 -16.81 -8.99 12.31
C GLN A 244 -16.70 -10.48 11.95
N PHE A 245 -15.93 -10.86 10.92
CA PHE A 245 -15.78 -12.26 10.49
C PHE A 245 -17.11 -12.97 10.16
N ASN A 246 -18.11 -12.22 9.68
CA ASN A 246 -19.44 -12.77 9.37
C ASN A 246 -19.45 -13.68 8.13
N VAL A 247 -18.43 -13.58 7.28
CA VAL A 247 -18.25 -14.44 6.10
C VAL A 247 -17.16 -15.47 6.35
N GLU A 248 -17.29 -16.62 5.68
CA GLU A 248 -16.30 -17.69 5.78
C GLU A 248 -14.90 -17.18 5.39
N ALA A 249 -13.95 -17.46 6.26
CA ALA A 249 -12.57 -17.04 6.07
C ALA A 249 -11.87 -17.96 5.07
N LYS A 250 -11.09 -17.38 4.17
CA LYS A 250 -10.29 -18.15 3.23
C LYS A 250 -8.90 -18.46 3.78
N SER A 251 -8.29 -19.52 3.26
CA SER A 251 -6.85 -19.70 3.42
C SER A 251 -6.12 -18.66 2.54
N PRO A 252 -5.00 -18.09 2.99
CA PRO A 252 -4.18 -17.23 2.14
C PRO A 252 -3.68 -18.00 0.91
N GLU A 253 -3.56 -17.31 -0.23
CA GLU A 253 -2.83 -17.86 -1.36
C GLU A 253 -1.33 -17.90 -1.04
N GLY A 254 -0.75 -19.11 -1.07
CA GLY A 254 0.65 -19.38 -0.77
C GLY A 254 0.98 -19.68 0.70
N ASP A 255 2.08 -20.40 0.93
CA ASP A 255 2.56 -20.80 2.26
C ASP A 255 3.16 -19.59 3.02
N ARG A 256 2.42 -19.09 4.04
CA ARG A 256 2.89 -18.06 4.99
C ARG A 256 3.60 -18.65 6.23
N GLY A 257 3.61 -19.98 6.40
CA GLY A 257 4.33 -20.69 7.47
C GLY A 257 5.83 -20.76 7.20
N LYS A 258 6.22 -20.62 5.94
CA LYS A 258 7.52 -20.05 5.55
C LYS A 258 7.34 -18.54 5.59
N GLY A 259 8.10 -17.82 6.44
CA GLY A 259 8.16 -16.36 6.34
C GLY A 259 8.23 -15.99 4.86
N GLY A 260 7.29 -15.16 4.39
CA GLY A 260 6.79 -15.23 3.00
C GLY A 260 7.92 -15.45 2.00
N ARG A 261 7.72 -16.24 0.93
CA ARG A 261 8.75 -16.64 -0.07
C ARG A 261 9.77 -15.55 -0.46
N ARG A 262 9.41 -14.27 -0.31
CA ARG A 262 10.19 -13.07 -0.66
C ARG A 262 10.97 -12.41 0.50
N GLY A 263 10.72 -12.78 1.76
CA GLY A 263 11.37 -12.16 2.93
C GLY A 263 12.62 -12.91 3.42
N GLY A 264 12.59 -14.24 3.55
CA GLY A 264 13.66 -14.96 4.26
C GLY A 264 15.07 -14.84 3.62
N ALA A 265 15.17 -14.88 2.30
CA ALA A 265 16.46 -14.88 1.59
C ALA A 265 17.01 -13.47 1.27
N LYS A 266 16.14 -12.45 1.25
CA LYS A 266 16.53 -11.06 0.95
C LYS A 266 16.49 -10.14 2.17
N ALA A 267 15.57 -10.34 3.12
CA ALA A 267 15.60 -9.61 4.39
C ALA A 267 16.87 -9.92 5.20
N THR A 268 17.47 -11.08 4.96
CA THR A 268 18.78 -11.49 5.47
C THR A 268 19.96 -10.74 4.85
N LYS A 269 19.70 -9.91 3.82
CA LYS A 269 20.67 -9.04 3.14
C LYS A 269 20.37 -7.55 3.29
N THR A 270 19.32 -7.16 4.02
CA THR A 270 18.92 -5.76 4.24
C THR A 270 19.08 -5.39 5.71
N GLY A 271 18.97 -4.11 6.08
CA GLY A 271 19.07 -3.64 7.47
C GLY A 271 17.90 -4.07 8.38
N SER A 272 17.04 -4.98 7.92
CA SER A 272 15.88 -5.49 8.66
C SER A 272 16.27 -6.24 9.93
N ALA A 273 15.33 -6.42 10.86
CA ALA A 273 15.57 -7.24 12.07
C ALA A 273 16.04 -8.67 11.75
N ALA A 274 15.62 -9.23 10.61
CA ALA A 274 16.07 -10.54 10.15
C ALA A 274 17.49 -10.52 9.54
N GLY A 275 17.86 -9.41 8.89
CA GLY A 275 19.21 -9.17 8.37
C GLY A 275 20.21 -8.98 9.50
N ILE A 276 19.88 -8.12 10.46
CA ILE A 276 20.70 -7.88 11.65
C ILE A 276 20.86 -9.17 12.45
N ALA A 277 19.77 -9.91 12.71
CA ALA A 277 19.85 -11.18 13.44
C ALA A 277 20.71 -12.24 12.74
N ARG A 278 20.78 -12.24 11.41
CA ARG A 278 21.66 -13.14 10.66
C ARG A 278 23.11 -12.67 10.68
N SER A 279 23.35 -11.39 10.43
CA SER A 279 24.70 -10.82 10.38
C SER A 279 25.39 -10.76 11.73
N LEU A 280 24.62 -10.77 12.82
CA LEU A 280 25.13 -10.86 14.19
C LEU A 280 24.98 -12.28 14.78
N LYS A 281 24.75 -13.31 13.94
CA LYS A 281 24.61 -14.68 14.42
C LYS A 281 25.95 -15.18 14.97
N GLY A 282 25.97 -15.54 16.25
CA GLY A 282 27.19 -16.03 16.93
C GLY A 282 28.05 -14.91 17.50
N VAL A 283 27.52 -13.69 17.61
CA VAL A 283 28.18 -12.62 18.33
C VAL A 283 28.18 -12.89 19.84
N ASP A 284 29.32 -12.70 20.47
CA ASP A 284 29.42 -12.73 21.93
C ASP A 284 28.97 -11.40 22.52
N PHE A 285 28.03 -11.47 23.45
CA PHE A 285 27.55 -10.34 24.24
C PHE A 285 28.14 -10.42 25.67
N PRO A 286 28.27 -9.29 26.40
CA PRO A 286 27.85 -7.94 26.02
C PRO A 286 28.80 -7.31 24.99
N LYS A 287 28.25 -6.45 24.13
CA LYS A 287 29.00 -5.78 23.08
C LYS A 287 28.44 -4.38 22.85
N ASP A 288 29.31 -3.41 22.69
CA ASP A 288 28.92 -2.03 22.40
C ASP A 288 28.65 -1.83 20.90
N HIS A 289 28.14 -0.64 20.58
CA HIS A 289 27.89 -0.18 19.21
C HIS A 289 29.07 -0.48 18.27
N ASP A 290 30.28 0.00 18.62
CA ASP A 290 31.46 -0.14 17.77
C ASP A 290 31.86 -1.62 17.62
N GLY A 291 31.71 -2.41 18.69
CA GLY A 291 31.93 -3.84 18.69
C GLY A 291 30.96 -4.61 17.78
N LEU A 292 29.69 -4.18 17.68
CA LEU A 292 28.70 -4.77 16.78
C LEU A 292 29.00 -4.43 15.32
N VAL A 293 29.31 -3.17 15.02
CA VAL A 293 29.71 -2.72 13.67
C VAL A 293 30.96 -3.45 13.20
N LYS A 294 31.99 -3.55 14.06
CA LYS A 294 33.22 -4.28 13.76
C LYS A 294 32.98 -5.76 13.49
N TYR A 295 32.14 -6.40 14.30
CA TYR A 295 31.76 -7.81 14.10
C TYR A 295 31.03 -8.01 12.77
N ALA A 296 30.08 -7.14 12.46
CA ALA A 296 29.32 -7.22 11.20
C ALA A 296 30.26 -7.07 9.98
N LYS A 297 31.15 -6.07 10.00
CA LYS A 297 32.15 -5.85 8.93
C LYS A 297 33.09 -7.06 8.77
N SER A 298 33.53 -7.68 9.87
CA SER A 298 34.45 -8.84 9.80
C SER A 298 33.78 -10.15 9.37
N HIS A 299 32.45 -10.20 9.29
CA HIS A 299 31.67 -11.38 8.89
C HIS A 299 30.86 -11.14 7.61
N ASP A 300 31.33 -10.24 6.75
CA ASP A 300 30.74 -9.96 5.43
C ASP A 300 29.25 -9.59 5.51
N ALA A 301 28.89 -8.80 6.52
CA ALA A 301 27.54 -8.27 6.62
C ALA A 301 27.27 -7.30 5.44
N PRO A 302 26.06 -7.31 4.87
CA PRO A 302 25.68 -6.34 3.83
C PRO A 302 25.84 -4.90 4.32
N ASP A 303 26.22 -3.99 3.42
CA ASP A 303 26.41 -2.56 3.75
C ASP A 303 25.19 -1.95 4.46
N GLU A 304 23.96 -2.31 4.04
CA GLU A 304 22.72 -1.83 4.66
C GLU A 304 22.55 -2.31 6.12
N VAL A 305 23.11 -3.46 6.47
CA VAL A 305 23.13 -3.94 7.86
C VAL A 305 24.13 -3.13 8.67
N VAL A 306 25.29 -2.83 8.09
CA VAL A 306 26.34 -2.03 8.74
C VAL A 306 25.85 -0.61 9.01
N GLU A 307 25.25 0.05 8.03
CA GLU A 307 24.67 1.40 8.16
C GLU A 307 23.65 1.47 9.30
N VAL A 308 22.74 0.50 9.38
CA VAL A 308 21.73 0.47 10.45
C VAL A 308 22.35 0.22 11.83
N LEU A 309 23.42 -0.57 11.91
CA LEU A 309 24.15 -0.75 13.18
C LEU A 309 24.87 0.53 13.61
N GLU A 310 25.35 1.33 12.65
CA GLU A 310 26.00 2.64 12.89
C GLU A 310 25.04 3.72 13.41
N GLU A 311 23.71 3.54 13.22
CA GLU A 311 22.68 4.44 13.73
C GLU A 311 22.18 4.06 15.15
N LEU A 312 22.63 2.94 15.70
CA LEU A 312 22.19 2.50 17.02
C LEU A 312 22.69 3.43 18.14
N PRO A 313 21.92 3.58 19.24
CA PRO A 313 22.36 4.39 20.38
C PRO A 313 23.67 3.86 20.96
N LYS A 314 24.55 4.79 21.34
CA LYS A 314 25.82 4.47 21.98
C LYS A 314 25.55 3.84 23.35
N GLY A 315 25.89 2.56 23.50
CA GLY A 315 25.74 1.83 24.76
C GLY A 315 26.00 0.33 24.62
N PRO A 316 26.19 -0.40 25.73
CA PRO A 316 26.40 -1.84 25.71
C PRO A 316 25.06 -2.57 25.48
N PHE A 317 25.04 -3.46 24.49
CA PHE A 317 23.96 -4.41 24.28
C PHE A 317 24.32 -5.72 24.98
N ARG A 318 23.43 -6.24 25.82
CA ARG A 318 23.64 -7.47 26.59
C ARG A 318 23.17 -8.72 25.87
N ASN A 319 22.30 -8.57 24.88
CA ASN A 319 21.76 -9.66 24.07
C ASN A 319 21.10 -9.14 22.80
N MET A 320 20.72 -10.07 21.91
CA MET A 320 20.06 -9.76 20.65
C MET A 320 18.71 -9.04 20.82
N ALA A 321 17.99 -9.25 21.92
CA ALA A 321 16.69 -8.61 22.14
C ALA A 321 16.85 -7.10 22.40
N GLU A 322 17.92 -6.69 23.09
CA GLU A 322 18.24 -5.27 23.28
C GLU A 322 18.61 -4.58 21.97
N VAL A 323 19.37 -5.26 21.10
CA VAL A 323 19.68 -4.78 19.74
C VAL A 323 18.39 -4.63 18.93
N GLN A 324 17.50 -5.63 18.96
CA GLN A 324 16.21 -5.57 18.26
C GLN A 324 15.27 -4.48 18.75
N ARG A 325 15.29 -4.18 20.06
CA ARG A 325 14.52 -3.07 20.64
C ARG A 325 15.05 -1.73 20.15
N ALA A 326 16.36 -1.51 20.21
CA ALA A 326 16.98 -0.28 19.73
C ALA A 326 16.76 -0.06 18.22
N LEU A 327 16.79 -1.12 17.41
CA LEU A 327 16.42 -1.07 15.98
C LEU A 327 14.98 -0.59 15.74
N GLY A 328 14.06 -0.86 16.67
CA GLY A 328 12.68 -0.40 16.60
C GLY A 328 12.49 1.07 16.99
N GLU A 329 13.49 1.69 17.61
CA GLU A 329 13.48 3.11 18.02
C GLU A 329 14.14 4.01 16.97
N VAL A 330 15.04 3.47 16.15
CA VAL A 330 15.75 4.18 15.07
C VAL A 330 14.99 4.16 13.73
N ARG A 331 13.94 3.32 13.60
CA ARG A 331 13.12 3.15 12.38
C ARG A 331 11.69 3.65 12.53
#